data_AF-A0A2D7WPH6-F1
#
_entry.id   AF-A0A2D7WPH6-F1
#
_cell.length_a   1.000
_cell.length_b   1.000
_cell.length_c   1.000
_cell.angle_alpha   90.00
_cell.angle_beta   90.00
_cell.angle_gamma   90.00
#
_symmetry.space_group_name_H-M   'P 1'
#
loop_
_entity.id
_entity.type
_entity.pdbx_description
1 polymer ?
#
loop_
_entity_poly.entity_id
_entity_poly.type
_entity_poly.pdbx_seq_one_letter_code
_entity_poly.pdbx_strand_id
1 'polypeptide(L)'
;MSTKTMEVNIGDVGARGAEAQTKVDGERMALNVGPSHPTTHGVLRLMMDLDGDVITRCEPVLGYLHRGDEKIAENMTYNQFVPYTDRLDYLAPLANNVAYAIAVERLAGIELPERCEAIRVLVCEMARISSHLLGMGVFGMDAGAWTPFMYTFTEREKLYTLFEELTGARFTTSYTRIGGVARDVPEGWLERVLNFCEHLPKAVDEVEKLLTRNRIFLDRTEGIGEVSQEDAIAFGFTGPNLRASGVDLDLRKDKPYSGYEKYEFDVPIGTRGDCYDRYLVRIEEVRQSIRIIKQVIKDFPDGVWYCEDAKKIFAPPKDKILSSMEELIQNFMIVTEGPQIPAGEVYFEAENPKGALGFYVVSKGGGVPYRLKIRAPSFCNLSILENMVPGHMLSDITVILGSLDFVMGECDR
;
A
#
# COMPACT_ATOMS: atom_id res chain seq x y z
N MET A 1 -27.27 -27.97 -71.87
CA MET A 1 -26.02 -28.16 -71.09
C MET A 1 -25.29 -26.83 -71.09
N SER A 2 -25.40 -26.05 -70.00
CA SER A 2 -24.80 -24.71 -69.94
C SER A 2 -23.31 -24.84 -69.65
N THR A 3 -22.49 -24.35 -70.57
CA THR A 3 -21.05 -24.15 -70.38
C THR A 3 -20.80 -23.13 -69.28
N LYS A 4 -20.20 -23.56 -68.17
CA LYS A 4 -19.67 -22.68 -67.13
C LYS A 4 -18.29 -22.19 -67.58
N THR A 5 -18.17 -20.91 -67.90
CA THR A 5 -16.89 -20.22 -68.05
C THR A 5 -16.28 -20.05 -66.66
N MET A 6 -15.05 -20.53 -66.47
CA MET A 6 -14.28 -20.34 -65.24
C MET A 6 -13.19 -19.30 -65.55
N GLU A 7 -13.33 -18.10 -65.01
CA GLU A 7 -12.25 -17.10 -65.05
C GLU A 7 -11.20 -17.46 -64.00
N VAL A 8 -10.01 -17.82 -64.47
CA VAL A 8 -8.84 -18.02 -63.61
C VAL A 8 -8.00 -16.75 -63.71
N ASN A 9 -8.05 -15.94 -62.65
CA ASN A 9 -7.17 -14.79 -62.53
C ASN A 9 -5.85 -15.28 -61.88
N ILE A 10 -4.78 -15.36 -62.67
CA ILE A 10 -3.44 -15.63 -62.15
C ILE A 10 -2.96 -14.33 -61.54
N GLY A 11 -3.19 -14.19 -60.23
CA GLY A 11 -2.63 -13.09 -59.44
C GLY A 11 -1.13 -13.02 -59.65
N ASP A 12 -0.66 -11.82 -60.01
CA ASP A 12 0.73 -11.49 -60.29
C ASP A 12 1.65 -12.06 -59.20
N VAL A 13 2.80 -12.62 -59.60
CA VAL A 13 3.76 -13.24 -58.65
C VAL A 13 4.21 -12.21 -57.60
N GLY A 14 4.17 -10.91 -57.94
CA GLY A 14 4.41 -9.81 -57.01
C GLY A 14 3.39 -9.69 -55.88
N ALA A 15 2.12 -10.04 -56.09
CA ALA A 15 1.09 -9.99 -55.04
C ALA A 15 1.28 -11.10 -54.00
N ARG A 16 1.74 -12.29 -54.43
CA ARG A 16 2.15 -13.38 -53.51
C ARG A 16 3.43 -13.06 -52.75
N GLY A 17 4.35 -12.29 -53.33
CA GLY A 17 5.55 -11.80 -52.65
C GLY A 17 5.28 -10.75 -51.58
N ALA A 18 4.19 -9.97 -51.72
CA ALA A 18 3.76 -9.01 -50.70
C ALA A 18 3.09 -9.68 -49.48
N GLU A 19 2.33 -10.75 -49.71
CA GLU A 19 1.78 -11.59 -48.62
C GLU A 19 2.85 -12.49 -47.98
N ALA A 20 3.93 -12.79 -48.71
CA ALA A 20 5.09 -13.54 -48.24
C ALA A 20 6.29 -12.63 -47.91
N GLN A 21 6.05 -11.48 -47.27
CA GLN A 21 7.03 -11.00 -46.30
C GLN A 21 7.07 -12.04 -45.19
N THR A 22 7.91 -13.05 -45.35
CA THR A 22 8.42 -13.83 -44.22
C THR A 22 8.86 -12.80 -43.19
N LYS A 23 8.08 -12.63 -42.11
CA LYS A 23 8.58 -12.04 -40.88
C LYS A 23 9.84 -12.84 -40.57
N VAL A 24 10.99 -12.23 -40.79
CA VAL A 24 12.24 -12.73 -40.24
C VAL A 24 12.02 -12.53 -38.75
N ASP A 25 11.59 -13.58 -38.05
CA ASP A 25 11.52 -13.55 -36.60
C ASP A 25 12.94 -13.24 -36.12
N GLY A 26 13.14 -12.03 -35.60
CA GLY A 26 14.40 -11.63 -35.01
C GLY A 26 14.80 -12.60 -33.90
N GLU A 27 16.11 -12.78 -33.69
CA GLU A 27 16.59 -13.54 -32.55
C GLU A 27 16.12 -12.84 -31.27
N ARG A 28 15.18 -13.45 -30.55
CA ARG A 28 14.71 -12.93 -29.26
C ARG A 28 15.78 -13.15 -28.21
N MET A 29 16.11 -12.09 -27.47
CA MET A 29 17.03 -12.16 -26.35
C MET A 29 16.25 -12.35 -25.06
N ALA A 30 16.49 -13.46 -24.37
CA ALA A 30 16.01 -13.64 -23.01
C ALA A 30 16.92 -12.89 -22.03
N LEU A 31 16.36 -11.89 -21.34
CA LEU A 31 17.05 -11.12 -20.30
C LEU A 31 16.40 -11.36 -18.94
N ASN A 32 17.24 -11.60 -17.94
CA ASN A 32 16.81 -11.74 -16.56
C ASN A 32 17.22 -10.49 -15.77
N VAL A 33 16.23 -9.69 -15.36
CA VAL A 33 16.45 -8.51 -14.51
C VAL A 33 16.14 -8.90 -13.07
N GLY A 34 17.17 -8.90 -12.20
CA GLY A 34 17.06 -9.32 -10.80
C GLY A 34 17.62 -10.73 -10.53
N PRO A 35 17.50 -11.25 -9.28
CA PRO A 35 16.73 -10.71 -8.16
C PRO A 35 17.38 -9.51 -7.44
N SER A 36 18.65 -9.22 -7.72
CA SER A 36 19.35 -8.08 -7.16
C SER A 36 19.59 -7.03 -8.24
N HIS A 37 18.74 -6.01 -8.28
CA HIS A 37 18.91 -4.84 -9.15
C HIS A 37 18.37 -3.59 -8.43
N PRO A 38 18.96 -2.40 -8.60
CA PRO A 38 18.47 -1.20 -7.90
C PRO A 38 17.00 -0.86 -8.19
N THR A 39 16.52 -1.12 -9.41
CA THR A 39 15.16 -0.77 -9.84
C THR A 39 14.10 -1.79 -9.39
N THR A 40 14.51 -2.92 -8.83
CA THR A 40 13.58 -3.94 -8.32
C THR A 40 13.17 -3.69 -6.86
N HIS A 41 13.66 -2.62 -6.23
CA HIS A 41 13.34 -2.17 -4.87
C HIS A 41 13.21 -3.29 -3.85
N GLY A 42 14.23 -4.14 -3.84
CA GLY A 42 14.23 -5.40 -3.11
C GLY A 42 14.52 -6.56 -4.05
N VAL A 43 13.79 -7.65 -3.86
CA VAL A 43 14.02 -8.93 -4.55
C VAL A 43 12.87 -9.25 -5.51
N LEU A 44 12.89 -8.62 -6.68
CA LEU A 44 12.03 -8.99 -7.82
C LEU A 44 12.89 -9.60 -8.91
N ARG A 45 12.43 -10.68 -9.52
CA ARG A 45 13.05 -11.22 -10.73
C ARG A 45 12.07 -11.10 -11.88
N LEU A 46 12.47 -10.41 -12.94
CA LEU A 46 11.69 -10.27 -14.16
C LEU A 46 12.39 -11.05 -15.27
N MET A 47 11.73 -12.09 -15.78
CA MET A 47 12.18 -12.82 -16.96
C MET A 47 11.53 -12.19 -18.18
N MET A 48 12.34 -11.62 -19.07
CA MET A 48 11.86 -10.85 -20.20
C MET A 48 12.41 -11.40 -21.52
N ASP A 49 11.57 -11.40 -22.54
CA ASP A 49 11.99 -11.66 -23.92
C ASP A 49 11.99 -10.34 -24.69
N LEU A 50 13.13 -9.96 -25.23
CA LEU A 50 13.35 -8.70 -25.94
C LEU A 50 13.51 -8.96 -27.45
N ASP A 51 12.94 -8.06 -28.24
CA ASP A 51 13.25 -7.90 -29.67
C ASP A 51 13.94 -6.55 -29.86
N GLY A 52 15.28 -6.58 -29.91
CA GLY A 52 16.10 -5.38 -29.76
C GLY A 52 15.92 -4.77 -28.36
N ASP A 53 15.39 -3.54 -28.31
CA ASP A 53 15.10 -2.81 -27.07
C ASP A 53 13.65 -2.93 -26.59
N VAL A 54 12.76 -3.50 -27.42
CA VAL A 54 11.32 -3.60 -27.14
C VAL A 54 11.02 -4.92 -26.44
N ILE A 55 10.24 -4.85 -25.36
CA ILE A 55 9.86 -6.01 -24.57
C ILE A 55 8.68 -6.70 -25.24
N THR A 56 8.82 -8.00 -25.52
CA THR A 56 7.75 -8.81 -26.13
C THR A 56 6.98 -9.63 -25.10
N ARG A 57 7.65 -10.07 -24.04
CA ARG A 57 7.07 -10.82 -22.92
C ARG A 57 7.78 -10.44 -21.63
N CYS A 58 7.03 -10.34 -20.54
CA CYS A 58 7.55 -10.15 -19.19
C CYS A 58 6.86 -11.16 -18.26
N GLU A 59 7.63 -11.90 -17.48
CA GLU A 59 7.15 -12.83 -16.46
C GLU A 59 7.78 -12.48 -15.11
N PRO A 60 7.02 -11.89 -14.16
CA PRO A 60 7.49 -11.58 -12.82
C PRO A 60 7.53 -12.83 -11.94
N VAL A 61 8.71 -13.21 -11.51
CA VAL A 61 8.93 -14.29 -10.55
C VAL A 61 9.00 -13.70 -9.14
N LEU A 62 7.95 -13.98 -8.36
CA LEU A 62 7.78 -13.59 -6.97
C LEU A 62 8.20 -14.73 -6.02
N GLY A 63 8.23 -14.46 -4.71
CA GLY A 63 8.46 -15.46 -3.66
C GLY A 63 9.86 -15.46 -3.04
N TYR A 64 10.76 -14.57 -3.47
CA TYR A 64 12.11 -14.47 -2.91
C TYR A 64 12.12 -13.96 -1.46
N LEU A 65 11.09 -13.22 -1.05
CA LEU A 65 10.94 -12.71 0.31
C LEU A 65 9.82 -13.42 1.09
N HIS A 66 9.33 -14.57 0.60
CA HIS A 66 8.24 -15.30 1.26
C HIS A 66 8.71 -15.91 2.57
N ARG A 67 8.12 -15.47 3.69
CA ARG A 67 8.47 -15.91 5.05
C ARG A 67 7.42 -16.83 5.67
N GLY A 68 6.30 -17.08 4.99
CA GLY A 68 5.18 -17.84 5.54
C GLY A 68 4.50 -17.10 6.69
N ASP A 69 4.32 -15.79 6.56
CA ASP A 69 3.75 -14.93 7.60
C ASP A 69 2.33 -15.39 7.97
N GLU A 70 1.54 -15.84 6.99
CA GLU A 70 0.21 -16.43 7.22
C GLU A 70 0.28 -17.73 8.03
N LYS A 71 1.33 -18.54 7.85
CA LYS A 71 1.51 -19.78 8.60
C LYS A 71 2.00 -19.53 10.02
N ILE A 72 2.81 -18.50 10.20
CA ILE A 72 3.25 -18.05 11.51
C ILE A 72 2.07 -17.51 12.32
N ALA A 73 1.14 -16.79 11.67
CA ALA A 73 -0.08 -16.30 12.31
C ALA A 73 -0.88 -17.42 12.98
N GLU A 74 -1.02 -18.58 12.34
CA GLU A 74 -1.75 -19.75 12.86
C GLU A 74 -1.13 -20.36 14.13
N ASN A 75 0.15 -20.07 14.43
CA ASN A 75 0.87 -20.60 15.57
C ASN A 75 1.11 -19.57 16.68
N MET A 76 0.65 -18.32 16.50
CA MET A 76 0.89 -17.22 17.43
C MET A 76 -0.42 -16.64 17.95
N THR A 77 -0.40 -16.09 19.15
CA THR A 77 -1.57 -15.35 19.64
C THR A 77 -1.78 -14.06 18.85
N TYR A 78 -3.02 -13.55 18.82
CA TYR A 78 -3.35 -12.36 18.04
C TYR A 78 -2.46 -11.14 18.35
N ASN A 79 -2.08 -10.96 19.62
CA ASN A 79 -1.19 -9.87 20.05
C ASN A 79 0.29 -10.11 19.67
N GLN A 80 0.74 -11.35 19.65
CA GLN A 80 2.08 -11.74 19.20
C GLN A 80 2.24 -11.59 17.68
N PHE A 81 1.15 -11.61 16.92
CA PHE A 81 1.18 -11.43 15.47
C PHE A 81 1.29 -9.95 15.03
N VAL A 82 0.90 -8.98 15.87
CA VAL A 82 0.98 -7.53 15.54
C VAL A 82 2.35 -7.08 15.00
N PRO A 83 3.51 -7.52 15.53
CA PRO A 83 4.81 -7.14 14.96
C PRO A 83 5.08 -7.68 13.55
N TYR A 84 4.33 -8.68 13.09
CA TYR A 84 4.41 -9.14 11.70
C TYR A 84 3.64 -8.21 10.76
N THR A 85 2.56 -7.59 11.20
CA THR A 85 1.83 -6.61 10.37
C THR A 85 2.65 -5.34 10.11
N ASP A 86 3.54 -4.95 11.03
CA ASP A 86 4.55 -3.91 10.80
C ASP A 86 5.54 -4.25 9.67
N ARG A 87 5.77 -5.54 9.40
CA ARG A 87 6.81 -6.05 8.49
C ARG A 87 6.29 -6.46 7.11
N LEU A 88 4.99 -6.28 6.87
CA LEU A 88 4.34 -6.49 5.58
C LEU A 88 4.69 -5.31 4.65
N ASP A 89 3.92 -4.23 4.71
CA ASP A 89 4.33 -2.94 4.19
C ASP A 89 5.09 -2.16 5.27
N TYR A 90 6.41 -2.30 5.23
CA TYR A 90 7.30 -1.64 6.18
C TYR A 90 7.40 -0.11 5.99
N LEU A 91 6.75 0.46 4.97
CA LEU A 91 6.66 1.91 4.78
C LEU A 91 5.53 2.54 5.58
N ALA A 92 4.43 1.79 5.78
CA ALA A 92 3.25 2.22 6.52
C ALA A 92 2.86 1.24 7.65
N PRO A 93 3.79 0.92 8.59
CA PRO A 93 3.58 -0.08 9.64
C PRO A 93 2.36 0.24 10.53
N LEU A 94 2.19 1.52 10.85
CA LEU A 94 1.11 2.02 11.68
C LEU A 94 -0.28 1.78 11.06
N ALA A 95 -0.43 2.02 9.75
CA ALA A 95 -1.68 1.79 9.04
C ALA A 95 -2.00 0.29 8.90
N ASN A 96 -0.98 -0.56 8.68
CA ASN A 96 -1.15 -2.02 8.67
C ASN A 96 -1.69 -2.55 10.00
N ASN A 97 -1.13 -2.07 11.12
CA ASN A 97 -1.57 -2.47 12.45
C ASN A 97 -3.02 -2.07 12.71
N VAL A 98 -3.44 -0.90 12.23
CA VAL A 98 -4.84 -0.45 12.34
C VAL A 98 -5.76 -1.35 11.53
N ALA A 99 -5.40 -1.68 10.29
CA ALA A 99 -6.18 -2.57 9.44
C ALA A 99 -6.37 -3.96 10.09
N TYR A 100 -5.30 -4.54 10.65
CA TYR A 100 -5.37 -5.81 11.37
C TYR A 100 -6.20 -5.72 12.66
N ALA A 101 -5.99 -4.67 13.47
CA ALA A 101 -6.72 -4.49 14.72
C ALA A 101 -8.23 -4.37 14.49
N ILE A 102 -8.66 -3.60 13.49
CA ILE A 102 -10.07 -3.43 13.15
C ILE A 102 -10.69 -4.75 12.68
N ALA A 103 -9.97 -5.55 11.88
CA ALA A 103 -10.45 -6.86 11.46
C ALA A 103 -10.76 -7.74 12.67
N VAL A 104 -9.83 -7.78 13.63
CA VAL A 104 -9.98 -8.58 14.85
C VAL A 104 -11.05 -8.03 15.80
N GLU A 105 -11.18 -6.70 15.90
CA GLU A 105 -12.22 -6.03 16.72
C GLU A 105 -13.62 -6.27 16.18
N ARG A 106 -13.80 -6.28 14.85
CA ARG A 106 -15.07 -6.65 14.21
C ARG A 106 -15.44 -8.11 14.50
N LEU A 107 -14.46 -9.00 14.56
CA LEU A 107 -14.70 -10.40 14.96
C LEU A 107 -15.15 -10.48 16.43
N ALA A 108 -14.54 -9.67 17.30
CA ALA A 108 -14.86 -9.63 18.72
C ALA A 108 -16.14 -8.85 19.06
N GLY A 109 -16.67 -8.03 18.15
CA GLY A 109 -17.85 -7.19 18.37
C GLY A 109 -17.59 -6.04 19.36
N ILE A 110 -16.37 -5.47 19.36
CA ILE A 110 -15.98 -4.39 20.26
C ILE A 110 -16.17 -3.04 19.57
N GLU A 111 -16.79 -2.09 20.27
CA GLU A 111 -16.81 -0.68 19.88
C GLU A 111 -15.68 0.07 20.61
N LEU A 112 -14.98 0.93 19.86
CA LEU A 112 -13.86 1.70 20.37
C LEU A 112 -14.31 3.07 20.88
N PRO A 113 -13.63 3.63 21.91
CA PRO A 113 -13.80 5.02 22.28
C PRO A 113 -13.44 5.97 21.12
N GLU A 114 -14.14 7.10 21.00
CA GLU A 114 -13.90 8.09 19.95
C GLU A 114 -12.45 8.61 19.92
N ARG A 115 -11.79 8.69 21.09
CA ARG A 115 -10.37 9.06 21.17
C ARG A 115 -9.45 8.04 20.50
N CYS A 116 -9.70 6.75 20.68
CA CYS A 116 -8.93 5.71 20.01
C CYS A 116 -9.07 5.81 18.50
N GLU A 117 -10.29 6.05 18.02
CA GLU A 117 -10.57 6.22 16.60
C GLU A 117 -9.83 7.43 16.03
N ALA A 118 -9.90 8.58 16.70
CA ALA A 118 -9.18 9.80 16.29
C ALA A 118 -7.66 9.60 16.24
N ILE A 119 -7.07 8.94 17.26
CA ILE A 119 -5.63 8.61 17.27
C ILE A 119 -5.29 7.71 16.09
N ARG A 120 -6.11 6.69 15.79
CA ARG A 120 -5.87 5.77 14.66
C ARG A 120 -5.94 6.49 13.32
N VAL A 121 -6.91 7.37 13.11
CA VAL A 121 -7.00 8.19 11.89
C VAL A 121 -5.76 9.05 11.73
N LEU A 122 -5.34 9.76 12.79
CA LEU A 122 -4.15 10.61 12.77
C LEU A 122 -2.90 9.79 12.40
N VAL A 123 -2.73 8.64 13.03
CA VAL A 123 -1.61 7.73 12.82
C VAL A 123 -1.61 7.11 11.42
N CYS A 124 -2.78 6.76 10.88
CA CYS A 124 -2.94 6.27 9.50
C CYS A 124 -2.55 7.34 8.47
N GLU A 125 -3.01 8.58 8.63
CA GLU A 125 -2.68 9.66 7.69
C GLU A 125 -1.20 10.07 7.78
N MET A 126 -0.58 10.02 8.97
CA MET A 126 0.87 10.20 9.10
C MET A 126 1.65 9.07 8.38
N ALA A 127 1.19 7.83 8.49
CA ALA A 127 1.78 6.70 7.77
C ALA A 127 1.61 6.84 6.25
N ARG A 128 0.48 7.40 5.80
CA ARG A 128 0.22 7.73 4.40
C ARG A 128 1.20 8.75 3.85
N ILE A 129 1.41 9.85 4.58
CA ILE A 129 2.42 10.85 4.23
C ILE A 129 3.81 10.20 4.13
N SER A 130 4.23 9.40 5.12
CA SER A 130 5.54 8.73 5.10
C SER A 130 5.73 7.81 3.89
N SER A 131 4.70 7.03 3.54
CA SER A 131 4.74 6.09 2.42
C SER A 131 4.81 6.82 1.07
N HIS A 132 3.98 7.84 0.85
CA HIS A 132 4.00 8.62 -0.39
C HIS A 132 5.27 9.46 -0.54
N LEU A 133 5.82 10.04 0.54
CA LEU A 133 7.09 10.77 0.47
C LEU A 133 8.21 9.88 -0.07
N LEU A 134 8.33 8.65 0.44
CA LEU A 134 9.30 7.71 -0.10
C LEU A 134 8.94 7.29 -1.53
N GLY A 135 7.67 6.95 -1.80
CA GLY A 135 7.23 6.53 -3.13
C GLY A 135 7.56 7.56 -4.21
N MET A 136 7.29 8.85 -3.95
CA MET A 136 7.63 9.94 -4.86
C MET A 136 9.16 10.14 -4.99
N GLY A 137 9.90 10.07 -3.88
CA GLY A 137 11.35 10.21 -3.90
C GLY A 137 12.04 9.11 -4.69
N VAL A 138 11.63 7.86 -4.48
CA VAL A 138 12.16 6.68 -5.17
C VAL A 138 11.73 6.68 -6.64
N PHE A 139 10.49 7.04 -6.95
CA PHE A 139 10.05 7.20 -8.34
C PHE A 139 10.88 8.24 -9.09
N GLY A 140 11.20 9.37 -8.45
CA GLY A 140 12.14 10.35 -8.98
C GLY A 140 13.52 9.75 -9.23
N MET A 141 14.05 8.97 -8.28
CA MET A 141 15.34 8.29 -8.40
C MET A 141 15.38 7.29 -9.57
N ASP A 142 14.33 6.49 -9.76
CA ASP A 142 14.22 5.52 -10.87
C ASP A 142 14.10 6.17 -12.25
N ALA A 143 13.55 7.40 -12.28
CA ALA A 143 13.55 8.26 -13.45
C ALA A 143 14.89 9.00 -13.65
N GLY A 144 15.83 8.90 -12.71
CA GLY A 144 17.17 9.48 -12.75
C GLY A 144 17.36 10.78 -11.93
N ALA A 145 16.32 11.27 -11.25
CA ALA A 145 16.38 12.47 -10.42
C ALA A 145 16.71 12.13 -8.95
N TRP A 146 17.97 12.33 -8.56
CA TRP A 146 18.45 12.01 -7.21
C TRP A 146 18.08 13.04 -6.13
N THR A 147 18.02 14.33 -6.49
CA THR A 147 17.78 15.42 -5.52
C THR A 147 16.41 15.32 -4.82
N PRO A 148 15.30 15.03 -5.51
CA PRO A 148 13.99 14.83 -4.87
C PRO A 148 13.97 13.73 -3.81
N PHE A 149 14.74 12.64 -4.02
CA PHE A 149 14.88 11.58 -3.03
C PHE A 149 15.46 12.10 -1.71
N MET A 150 16.51 12.91 -1.75
CA MET A 150 17.13 13.45 -0.54
C MET A 150 16.21 14.43 0.22
N TYR A 151 15.43 15.24 -0.51
CA TYR A 151 14.48 16.18 0.11
C TYR A 151 13.34 15.46 0.80
N THR A 152 12.71 14.51 0.10
CA THR A 152 11.63 13.68 0.67
C THR A 152 12.11 12.84 1.86
N PHE A 153 13.34 12.31 1.82
CA PHE A 153 13.91 11.54 2.92
C PHE A 153 14.20 12.40 4.15
N THR A 154 14.59 13.67 3.97
CA THR A 154 14.80 14.62 5.07
C THR A 154 13.49 14.91 5.81
N GLU A 155 12.39 15.11 5.09
CA GLU A 155 11.07 15.29 5.72
C GLU A 155 10.57 14.01 6.38
N ARG A 156 10.83 12.85 5.77
CA ARG A 156 10.51 11.55 6.36
C ARG A 156 11.28 11.29 7.66
N GLU A 157 12.52 11.75 7.78
CA GLU A 157 13.30 11.64 9.01
C GLU A 157 12.66 12.39 10.18
N LYS A 158 12.17 13.62 9.93
CA LYS A 158 11.42 14.40 10.95
C LYS A 158 10.16 13.67 11.38
N LEU A 159 9.46 13.04 10.43
CA LEU A 159 8.29 12.22 10.69
C LEU A 159 8.64 10.99 11.55
N TYR A 160 9.80 10.37 11.32
CA TYR A 160 10.28 9.28 12.17
C TYR A 160 10.59 9.69 13.61
N THR A 161 11.07 10.90 13.84
CA THR A 161 11.21 11.44 15.21
C THR A 161 9.84 11.50 15.91
N LEU A 162 8.79 11.91 15.20
CA LEU A 162 7.43 11.92 15.76
C LEU A 162 6.90 10.51 16.06
N PHE A 163 7.22 9.52 15.22
CA PHE A 163 6.88 8.11 15.47
C PHE A 163 7.64 7.53 16.65
N GLU A 164 8.91 7.91 16.82
CA GLU A 164 9.72 7.50 17.97
C GLU A 164 9.17 8.06 19.27
N GLU A 165 8.77 9.34 19.29
CA GLU A 165 8.14 9.95 20.47
C GLU A 165 6.83 9.25 20.86
N LEU A 166 6.02 8.82 19.87
CA LEU A 166 4.74 8.17 20.11
C LEU A 166 4.90 6.71 20.56
N THR A 167 5.79 5.96 19.93
CA THR A 167 5.82 4.49 20.02
C THR A 167 7.07 3.93 20.70
N GLY A 168 8.13 4.74 20.78
CA GLY A 168 9.45 4.33 21.25
C GLY A 168 10.30 3.62 20.19
N ALA A 169 9.78 3.47 18.96
CA ALA A 169 10.50 2.87 17.84
C ALA A 169 10.30 3.71 16.57
N ARG A 170 11.32 3.72 15.71
CA ARG A 170 11.29 4.51 14.48
C ARG A 170 10.55 3.83 13.33
N PHE A 171 10.73 2.51 13.19
CA PHE A 171 10.29 1.76 12.00
C PHE A 171 9.27 0.69 12.37
N THR A 172 9.60 -0.23 13.28
CA THR A 172 8.66 -1.27 13.75
C THR A 172 7.94 -0.78 15.01
N THR A 173 6.75 -0.21 14.83
CA THR A 173 6.08 0.56 15.89
C THR A 173 5.20 -0.27 16.82
N SER A 174 4.52 -1.31 16.30
CA SER A 174 3.60 -2.18 17.05
C SER A 174 2.68 -1.43 18.04
N TYR A 175 2.25 -0.24 17.62
CA TYR A 175 1.58 0.74 18.49
C TYR A 175 0.09 0.44 18.64
N THR A 176 -0.60 0.11 17.55
CA THR A 176 -2.00 -0.27 17.61
C THR A 176 -2.12 -1.66 18.20
N ARG A 177 -3.06 -1.83 19.15
CA ARG A 177 -3.37 -3.11 19.77
C ARG A 177 -4.85 -3.40 19.57
N ILE A 178 -5.22 -4.67 19.71
CA ILE A 178 -6.62 -5.08 19.61
C ILE A 178 -7.36 -4.53 20.83
N GLY A 179 -8.38 -3.70 20.60
CA GLY A 179 -9.14 -3.00 21.64
C GLY A 179 -8.63 -1.60 21.98
N GLY A 180 -7.69 -1.04 21.22
CA GLY A 180 -7.25 0.35 21.41
C GLY A 180 -5.90 0.69 20.78
N VAL A 181 -5.11 1.49 21.51
CA VAL A 181 -3.69 1.76 21.22
C VAL A 181 -2.83 1.24 22.37
N ALA A 182 -1.50 1.21 22.25
CA ALA A 182 -0.63 0.69 23.32
C ALA A 182 -0.37 1.71 24.44
N ARG A 183 -0.38 3.01 24.11
CA ARG A 183 -0.14 4.14 25.02
C ARG A 183 -0.88 5.37 24.48
N ASP A 184 -1.23 6.30 25.35
CA ASP A 184 -1.79 7.59 24.91
C ASP A 184 -0.72 8.49 24.27
N VAL A 185 -1.18 9.55 23.62
CA VAL A 185 -0.35 10.58 22.99
C VAL A 185 0.46 11.35 24.04
N PRO A 186 1.78 11.56 23.86
CA PRO A 186 2.59 12.36 24.79
C PRO A 186 2.16 13.83 24.86
N GLU A 187 2.40 14.47 26.01
CA GLU A 187 2.12 15.90 26.20
C GLU A 187 2.89 16.77 25.19
N GLY A 188 2.19 17.73 24.57
CA GLY A 188 2.76 18.63 23.56
C GLY A 188 3.09 17.99 22.21
N TRP A 189 2.80 16.71 21.99
CA TRP A 189 3.08 16.03 20.73
C TRP A 189 2.19 16.53 19.58
N LEU A 190 0.91 16.82 19.85
CA LEU A 190 -0.03 17.34 18.85
C LEU A 190 0.44 18.67 18.25
N GLU A 191 1.01 19.56 19.06
CA GLU A 191 1.59 20.83 18.58
C GLU A 191 2.80 20.61 17.66
N ARG A 192 3.64 19.62 17.97
CA ARG A 192 4.79 19.26 17.11
C ARG A 192 4.32 18.67 15.77
N VAL A 193 3.25 17.86 15.78
CA VAL A 193 2.62 17.33 14.56
C VAL A 193 2.03 18.47 13.72
N LEU A 194 1.37 19.45 14.34
CA LEU A 194 0.88 20.65 13.65
C LEU A 194 2.02 21.44 12.98
N ASN A 195 3.10 21.70 13.71
CA ASN A 195 4.28 22.39 13.16
C ASN A 195 4.85 21.66 11.95
N PHE A 196 4.95 20.33 12.01
CA PHE A 196 5.35 19.51 10.86
C PHE A 196 4.39 19.67 9.66
N CYS A 197 3.08 19.64 9.91
CA CYS A 197 2.04 19.81 8.89
C CYS A 197 2.01 21.23 8.27
N GLU A 198 2.57 22.24 8.92
CA GLU A 198 2.74 23.59 8.37
C GLU A 198 3.97 23.72 7.49
N HIS A 199 5.05 22.99 7.80
CA HIS A 199 6.28 23.01 7.03
C HIS A 199 6.24 22.10 5.80
N LEU A 200 5.60 20.93 5.92
CA LEU A 200 5.60 19.89 4.88
C LEU A 200 5.11 20.38 3.50
N PRO A 201 4.02 21.17 3.36
CA PRO A 201 3.57 21.63 2.05
C PRO A 201 4.64 22.38 1.26
N LYS A 202 5.49 23.18 1.93
CA LYS A 202 6.58 23.92 1.27
C LYS A 202 7.60 22.96 0.66
N ALA A 203 7.95 21.91 1.39
CA ALA A 203 8.89 20.89 0.90
C ALA A 203 8.30 20.09 -0.27
N VAL A 204 7.00 19.76 -0.21
CA VAL A 204 6.30 19.09 -1.32
C VAL A 204 6.25 19.99 -2.56
N ASP A 205 5.97 21.29 -2.40
CA ASP A 205 5.94 22.24 -3.51
C ASP A 205 7.33 22.43 -4.15
N GLU A 206 8.41 22.32 -3.37
CA GLU A 206 9.78 22.31 -3.91
C GLU A 206 10.07 21.07 -4.74
N VAL A 207 9.66 19.89 -4.26
CA VAL A 207 9.77 18.63 -5.02
C VAL A 207 8.94 18.68 -6.30
N GLU A 208 7.72 19.22 -6.23
CA GLU A 208 6.82 19.38 -7.38
C GLU A 208 7.44 20.31 -8.45
N LYS A 209 8.07 21.41 -8.04
CA LYS A 209 8.76 22.32 -8.97
C LYS A 209 9.88 21.64 -9.73
N LEU A 210 10.56 20.67 -9.13
CA LEU A 210 11.67 19.94 -9.75
C LEU A 210 11.20 18.86 -10.74
N LEU A 211 10.04 18.26 -10.52
CA LEU A 211 9.56 17.10 -11.28
C LEU A 211 8.39 17.42 -12.22
N THR A 212 7.31 18.03 -11.71
CA THR A 212 6.00 18.10 -12.37
C THR A 212 6.00 18.86 -13.69
N ARG A 213 6.78 19.93 -13.79
CA ARG A 213 6.93 20.75 -15.01
C ARG A 213 8.20 20.42 -15.80
N ASN A 214 8.97 19.44 -15.35
CA ASN A 214 10.22 19.09 -16.00
C ASN A 214 9.91 18.26 -17.24
N ARG A 215 10.32 18.77 -18.41
CA ARG A 215 10.14 18.10 -19.70
C ARG A 215 10.75 16.69 -19.71
N ILE A 216 11.92 16.49 -19.12
CA ILE A 216 12.57 15.18 -19.09
C ILE A 216 11.71 14.16 -18.32
N PHE A 217 11.08 14.61 -17.22
CA PHE A 217 10.22 13.76 -16.42
C PHE A 217 8.91 13.46 -17.13
N LEU A 218 8.30 14.46 -17.77
CA LEU A 218 7.09 14.28 -18.59
C LEU A 218 7.33 13.31 -19.74
N ASP A 219 8.40 13.51 -20.54
CA ASP A 219 8.76 12.63 -21.67
C ASP A 219 9.02 11.17 -21.21
N ARG A 220 9.34 10.95 -19.92
CA ARG A 220 9.61 9.65 -19.32
C ARG A 220 8.43 9.02 -18.58
N THR A 221 7.32 9.73 -18.39
CA THR A 221 6.20 9.27 -17.55
C THR A 221 4.85 9.37 -18.25
N GLU A 222 4.67 10.34 -19.14
CA GLU A 222 3.44 10.52 -19.90
C GLU A 222 3.30 9.42 -20.96
N GLY A 223 2.16 8.73 -20.98
CA GLY A 223 1.88 7.67 -21.95
C GLY A 223 2.65 6.35 -21.73
N ILE A 224 3.28 6.18 -20.58
CA ILE A 224 3.99 4.94 -20.21
C ILE A 224 3.17 4.19 -19.16
N GLY A 225 2.99 2.88 -19.36
CA GLY A 225 2.29 2.00 -18.42
C GLY A 225 0.82 2.36 -18.24
N GLU A 226 0.15 2.79 -19.32
CA GLU A 226 -1.28 3.12 -19.32
C GLU A 226 -2.13 1.90 -18.93
N VAL A 227 -3.16 2.13 -18.12
CA VAL A 227 -4.12 1.08 -17.70
C VAL A 227 -5.52 1.59 -17.94
N SER A 228 -6.30 0.82 -18.70
CA SER A 228 -7.71 1.11 -18.90
C SER A 228 -8.50 0.89 -17.61
N GLN A 229 -9.64 1.56 -17.46
CA GLN A 229 -10.52 1.36 -16.29
C GLN A 229 -10.99 -0.09 -16.16
N GLU A 230 -11.29 -0.73 -17.30
CA GLU A 230 -11.77 -2.12 -17.35
C GLU A 230 -10.66 -3.09 -16.88
N ASP A 231 -9.43 -2.89 -17.36
CA ASP A 231 -8.29 -3.71 -16.95
C ASP A 231 -7.95 -3.48 -15.46
N ALA A 232 -7.95 -2.24 -14.99
CA ALA A 232 -7.70 -1.93 -13.58
C ALA A 232 -8.66 -2.70 -12.67
N ILE A 233 -9.95 -2.75 -13.01
CA ILE A 233 -10.97 -3.49 -12.25
C ILE A 233 -10.76 -5.01 -12.39
N ALA A 234 -10.48 -5.50 -13.60
CA ALA A 234 -10.30 -6.93 -13.87
C ALA A 234 -9.08 -7.51 -13.13
N PHE A 235 -7.97 -6.79 -13.09
CA PHE A 235 -6.76 -7.17 -12.35
C PHE A 235 -6.83 -6.87 -10.83
N GLY A 236 -7.93 -6.26 -10.37
CA GLY A 236 -8.17 -5.99 -8.95
C GLY A 236 -7.26 -4.91 -8.36
N PHE A 237 -6.88 -3.90 -9.17
CA PHE A 237 -6.16 -2.73 -8.73
C PHE A 237 -6.93 -1.99 -7.62
N THR A 238 -6.20 -1.39 -6.69
CA THR A 238 -6.80 -0.59 -5.62
C THR A 238 -5.95 0.63 -5.27
N GLY A 239 -6.56 1.60 -4.58
CA GLY A 239 -5.89 2.80 -4.10
C GLY A 239 -5.42 3.75 -5.21
N PRO A 240 -4.24 4.37 -5.06
CA PRO A 240 -3.75 5.37 -6.01
C PRO A 240 -3.64 4.86 -7.45
N ASN A 241 -3.30 3.58 -7.64
CA ASN A 241 -3.16 2.99 -8.97
C ASN A 241 -4.52 2.82 -9.68
N LEU A 242 -5.57 2.52 -8.92
CA LEU A 242 -6.95 2.45 -9.44
C LEU A 242 -7.48 3.86 -9.73
N ARG A 243 -7.28 4.80 -8.79
CA ARG A 243 -7.69 6.21 -8.94
C ARG A 243 -7.03 6.91 -10.11
N ALA A 244 -5.75 6.62 -10.36
CA ALA A 244 -5.04 7.16 -11.52
C ALA A 244 -5.67 6.73 -12.86
N SER A 245 -6.29 5.55 -12.90
CA SER A 245 -6.97 5.03 -14.10
C SER A 245 -8.35 5.67 -14.33
N GLY A 246 -8.82 6.53 -13.41
CA GLY A 246 -10.09 7.25 -13.54
C GLY A 246 -11.28 6.59 -12.84
N VAL A 247 -11.05 5.57 -12.02
CA VAL A 247 -12.11 4.94 -11.21
C VAL A 247 -12.18 5.63 -9.85
N ASP A 248 -13.34 6.21 -9.54
CA ASP A 248 -13.63 6.84 -8.25
C ASP A 248 -13.98 5.76 -7.22
N LEU A 249 -12.94 5.28 -6.51
CA LEU A 249 -13.08 4.34 -5.40
C LEU A 249 -12.07 4.70 -4.29
N ASP A 250 -12.59 5.01 -3.11
CA ASP A 250 -11.79 5.20 -1.89
C ASP A 250 -12.58 4.63 -0.71
N LEU A 251 -12.03 3.58 -0.08
CA LEU A 251 -12.71 2.93 1.04
C LEU A 251 -12.98 3.88 2.21
N ARG A 252 -12.21 4.98 2.35
CA ARG A 252 -12.45 5.97 3.41
C ARG A 252 -13.74 6.76 3.21
N LYS A 253 -14.23 6.91 1.98
CA LYS A 253 -15.51 7.56 1.65
C LYS A 253 -16.62 6.55 1.39
N ASP A 254 -16.33 5.48 0.66
CA ASP A 254 -17.36 4.52 0.22
C ASP A 254 -17.76 3.54 1.33
N LYS A 255 -16.79 3.12 2.15
CA LYS A 255 -16.98 2.19 3.28
C LYS A 255 -16.21 2.69 4.51
N PRO A 256 -16.59 3.87 5.03
CA PRO A 256 -15.84 4.53 6.10
C PRO A 256 -15.68 3.64 7.33
N TYR A 257 -14.55 3.82 8.01
CA TYR A 257 -14.19 3.14 9.25
C TYR A 257 -13.55 4.12 10.22
N SER A 258 -13.51 3.79 11.52
CA SER A 258 -12.80 4.59 12.55
C SER A 258 -13.13 6.09 12.55
N GLY A 259 -14.35 6.48 12.16
CA GLY A 259 -14.78 7.89 12.16
C GLY A 259 -14.31 8.74 10.98
N TYR A 260 -13.82 8.16 9.87
CA TYR A 260 -13.47 8.92 8.66
C TYR A 260 -14.60 9.80 8.10
N GLU A 261 -15.87 9.46 8.38
CA GLU A 261 -17.07 10.25 8.00
C GLU A 261 -17.10 11.67 8.57
N LYS A 262 -16.40 11.90 9.69
CA LYS A 262 -16.39 13.20 10.39
C LYS A 262 -15.47 14.23 9.70
N TYR A 263 -14.63 13.81 8.75
CA TYR A 263 -13.59 14.64 8.16
C TYR A 263 -13.88 14.98 6.69
N GLU A 264 -13.54 16.20 6.30
CA GLU A 264 -13.76 16.71 4.96
C GLU A 264 -12.45 16.69 4.15
N PHE A 265 -12.39 15.85 3.13
CA PHE A 265 -11.26 15.75 2.20
C PHE A 265 -11.74 15.39 0.80
N ASP A 266 -10.91 15.69 -0.20
CA ASP A 266 -11.18 15.40 -1.60
C ASP A 266 -10.35 14.19 -2.05
N VAL A 267 -10.89 13.40 -2.99
CA VAL A 267 -10.21 12.22 -3.53
C VAL A 267 -9.68 12.58 -4.92
N PRO A 268 -8.36 12.55 -5.15
CA PRO A 268 -7.80 12.86 -6.46
C PRO A 268 -8.00 11.70 -7.43
N ILE A 269 -8.42 12.01 -8.66
CA ILE A 269 -8.69 11.05 -9.72
C ILE A 269 -7.84 11.41 -10.94
N GLY A 270 -7.19 10.41 -11.55
CA GLY A 270 -6.44 10.55 -12.80
C GLY A 270 -7.34 10.40 -14.02
N THR A 271 -6.81 10.70 -15.20
CA THR A 271 -7.59 10.71 -16.44
C THR A 271 -7.15 9.65 -17.45
N ARG A 272 -5.85 9.38 -17.54
CA ARG A 272 -5.23 8.50 -18.54
C ARG A 272 -4.76 7.17 -17.95
N GLY A 273 -4.49 7.11 -16.65
CA GLY A 273 -3.97 5.89 -16.01
C GLY A 273 -2.48 5.64 -16.24
N ASP A 274 -1.75 6.65 -16.71
CA ASP A 274 -0.30 6.59 -16.94
C ASP A 274 0.50 6.74 -15.64
N CYS A 275 1.82 6.56 -15.75
CA CYS A 275 2.73 6.72 -14.62
C CYS A 275 2.69 8.15 -14.03
N TYR A 276 2.43 9.16 -14.86
CA TYR A 276 2.37 10.55 -14.45
C TYR A 276 1.13 10.86 -13.59
N ASP A 277 -0.05 10.38 -13.99
CA ASP A 277 -1.28 10.52 -13.22
C ASP A 277 -1.16 9.83 -11.84
N ARG A 278 -0.53 8.65 -11.78
CA ARG A 278 -0.24 7.96 -10.50
C ARG A 278 0.67 8.78 -9.58
N TYR A 279 1.60 9.54 -10.16
CA TYR A 279 2.46 10.44 -9.39
C TYR A 279 1.69 11.64 -8.86
N LEU A 280 0.86 12.28 -9.68
CA LEU A 280 0.03 13.42 -9.28
C LEU A 280 -0.98 13.05 -8.20
N VAL A 281 -1.66 11.91 -8.33
CA VAL A 281 -2.61 11.39 -7.33
C VAL A 281 -1.94 11.26 -5.96
N ARG A 282 -0.70 10.73 -5.90
CA ARG A 282 0.04 10.60 -4.63
C ARG A 282 0.43 11.94 -4.01
N ILE A 283 0.85 12.92 -4.82
CA ILE A 283 1.15 14.28 -4.32
C ILE A 283 -0.10 14.88 -3.69
N GLU A 284 -1.23 14.79 -4.38
CA GLU A 284 -2.46 15.40 -3.92
C GLU A 284 -2.99 14.66 -2.68
N GLU A 285 -2.86 13.34 -2.60
CA GLU A 285 -3.15 12.57 -1.38
C GLU A 285 -2.34 13.03 -0.17
N VAL A 286 -1.06 13.43 -0.33
CA VAL A 286 -0.27 14.02 0.76
C VAL A 286 -0.91 15.32 1.25
N ARG A 287 -1.38 16.19 0.34
CA ARG A 287 -2.06 17.45 0.73
C ARG A 287 -3.38 17.18 1.45
N GLN A 288 -4.15 16.22 0.98
CA GLN A 288 -5.42 15.83 1.61
C GLN A 288 -5.19 15.18 2.97
N SER A 289 -4.14 14.38 3.13
CA SER A 289 -3.72 13.81 4.43
C SER A 289 -3.40 14.91 5.43
N ILE A 290 -2.68 15.96 5.01
CA ILE A 290 -2.39 17.15 5.85
C ILE A 290 -3.69 17.86 6.27
N ARG A 291 -4.67 17.97 5.37
CA ARG A 291 -5.99 18.56 5.66
C ARG A 291 -6.72 17.74 6.73
N ILE A 292 -6.73 16.41 6.62
CA ILE A 292 -7.34 15.52 7.61
C ILE A 292 -6.65 15.67 8.96
N ILE A 293 -5.32 15.61 9.03
CA ILE A 293 -4.57 15.73 10.28
C ILE A 293 -4.90 17.06 10.99
N LYS A 294 -4.98 18.17 10.27
CA LYS A 294 -5.35 19.47 10.84
C LYS A 294 -6.77 19.49 11.43
N GLN A 295 -7.71 18.79 10.80
CA GLN A 295 -9.09 18.66 11.31
C GLN A 295 -9.14 17.77 12.56
N VAL A 296 -8.46 16.61 12.53
CA VAL A 296 -8.40 15.68 13.67
C VAL A 296 -7.82 16.37 14.91
N ILE A 297 -6.78 17.18 14.76
CA ILE A 297 -6.16 17.89 15.89
C ILE A 297 -7.05 19.01 16.43
N LYS A 298 -7.85 19.65 15.58
CA LYS A 298 -8.79 20.70 16.00
C LYS A 298 -9.94 20.15 16.84
N ASP A 299 -10.50 19.02 16.42
CA ASP A 299 -11.66 18.38 17.04
C ASP A 299 -11.23 17.14 17.85
N PHE A 300 -10.06 17.19 18.50
CA PHE A 300 -9.49 16.04 19.19
C PHE A 300 -10.29 15.73 20.48
N PRO A 301 -10.91 14.54 20.60
CA PRO A 301 -11.77 14.24 21.73
C PRO A 301 -10.96 13.84 22.98
N ASP A 302 -11.44 14.31 24.13
CA ASP A 302 -10.97 13.85 25.44
C ASP A 302 -11.62 12.50 25.78
N GLY A 303 -10.83 11.55 26.32
CA GLY A 303 -11.36 10.22 26.64
C GLY A 303 -10.28 9.19 26.97
N VAL A 304 -10.72 7.93 27.12
CA VAL A 304 -9.83 6.79 27.37
C VAL A 304 -9.26 6.29 26.03
N TRP A 305 -7.99 5.88 26.03
CA TRP A 305 -7.25 5.40 24.85
C TRP A 305 -7.31 3.87 24.64
N TYR A 306 -8.11 3.18 25.46
CA TYR A 306 -8.40 1.75 25.35
C TYR A 306 -9.86 1.47 25.69
N CYS A 307 -10.42 0.38 25.15
CA CYS A 307 -11.77 -0.06 25.48
C CYS A 307 -11.82 -0.70 26.87
N GLU A 308 -12.54 -0.08 27.82
CA GLU A 308 -12.67 -0.60 29.19
C GLU A 308 -13.53 -1.86 29.28
N ASP A 309 -14.47 -2.03 28.34
CA ASP A 309 -15.38 -3.17 28.28
C ASP A 309 -14.67 -4.45 27.79
N ALA A 310 -13.55 -4.30 27.09
CA ALA A 310 -12.78 -5.39 26.50
C ALA A 310 -11.82 -6.09 27.49
N LYS A 311 -12.28 -6.40 28.71
CA LYS A 311 -11.44 -6.97 29.78
C LYS A 311 -10.75 -8.30 29.41
N LYS A 312 -11.28 -9.08 28.46
CA LYS A 312 -10.64 -10.36 28.05
C LYS A 312 -9.68 -10.23 26.87
N ILE A 313 -9.51 -9.02 26.34
CA ILE A 313 -8.86 -8.76 25.06
C ILE A 313 -7.75 -7.73 25.23
N PHE A 314 -8.02 -6.64 25.96
CA PHE A 314 -7.06 -5.59 26.23
C PHE A 314 -6.43 -5.73 27.62
N ALA A 315 -5.11 -5.56 27.70
CA ALA A 315 -4.36 -5.64 28.95
C ALA A 315 -4.59 -4.38 29.80
N PRO A 316 -4.91 -4.50 31.11
CA PRO A 316 -5.19 -3.34 31.94
C PRO A 316 -3.93 -2.45 32.14
N PRO A 317 -4.10 -1.16 32.47
CA PRO A 317 -2.99 -0.27 32.79
C PRO A 317 -2.12 -0.81 33.94
N LYS A 318 -0.82 -0.50 33.92
CA LYS A 318 0.14 -1.00 34.93
C LYS A 318 -0.20 -0.54 36.36
N ASP A 319 -0.65 0.69 36.54
CA ASP A 319 -0.99 1.23 37.87
C ASP A 319 -2.12 0.43 38.52
N LYS A 320 -3.09 0.05 37.70
CA LYS A 320 -4.25 -0.77 38.01
C LYS A 320 -3.83 -2.20 38.38
N ILE A 321 -3.01 -2.86 37.53
CA ILE A 321 -2.42 -4.20 37.77
C ILE A 321 -1.71 -4.31 39.12
N LEU A 322 -0.98 -3.27 39.54
CA LEU A 322 -0.23 -3.29 40.80
C LEU A 322 -1.13 -3.10 42.04
N SER A 323 -2.35 -2.61 41.85
CA SER A 323 -3.28 -2.30 42.93
C SER A 323 -4.39 -3.35 43.12
N SER A 324 -4.84 -4.00 42.03
CA SER A 324 -5.97 -4.92 42.04
C SER A 324 -5.57 -6.33 41.63
N MET A 325 -5.99 -7.33 42.44
CA MET A 325 -5.77 -8.74 42.15
C MET A 325 -6.52 -9.20 40.88
N GLU A 326 -7.71 -8.66 40.62
CA GLU A 326 -8.52 -9.03 39.45
C GLU A 326 -7.82 -8.64 38.14
N GLU A 327 -7.26 -7.43 38.09
CA GLU A 327 -6.55 -6.91 36.92
C GLU A 327 -5.21 -7.63 36.72
N LEU A 328 -4.57 -8.09 37.81
CA LEU A 328 -3.38 -8.93 37.73
C LEU A 328 -3.70 -10.31 37.11
N ILE A 329 -4.78 -10.96 37.54
CA ILE A 329 -5.23 -12.23 36.96
C ILE A 329 -5.56 -12.04 35.49
N GLN A 330 -6.29 -10.97 35.14
CA GLN A 330 -6.63 -10.63 33.77
C GLN A 330 -5.38 -10.46 32.90
N ASN A 331 -4.40 -9.67 33.36
CA ASN A 331 -3.15 -9.47 32.64
C ASN A 331 -2.37 -10.79 32.47
N PHE A 332 -2.32 -11.62 33.53
CA PHE A 332 -1.67 -12.93 33.47
C PHE A 332 -2.31 -13.83 32.39
N MET A 333 -3.64 -13.91 32.34
CA MET A 333 -4.36 -14.70 31.34
C MET A 333 -4.14 -14.17 29.91
N ILE A 334 -4.22 -12.85 29.68
CA ILE A 334 -4.03 -12.26 28.35
C ILE A 334 -2.60 -12.48 27.84
N VAL A 335 -1.59 -12.40 28.71
CA VAL A 335 -0.19 -12.59 28.32
C VAL A 335 0.14 -14.05 28.06
N THR A 336 -0.48 -14.99 28.79
CA THR A 336 -0.19 -16.43 28.67
C THR A 336 -1.04 -17.13 27.61
N GLU A 337 -2.37 -16.94 27.63
CA GLU A 337 -3.29 -17.59 26.69
C GLU A 337 -3.62 -16.73 25.46
N GLY A 338 -3.46 -15.41 25.56
CA GLY A 338 -3.84 -14.47 24.51
C GLY A 338 -5.24 -13.89 24.69
N PRO A 339 -5.63 -12.91 23.85
CA PRO A 339 -6.95 -12.30 23.89
C PRO A 339 -8.01 -13.32 23.47
N GLN A 340 -9.05 -13.51 24.28
CA GLN A 340 -10.06 -14.54 24.00
C GLN A 340 -11.07 -14.02 22.97
N ILE A 341 -10.94 -14.50 21.73
CA ILE A 341 -11.74 -14.06 20.59
C ILE A 341 -12.86 -15.08 20.33
N PRO A 342 -14.10 -14.66 20.04
CA PRO A 342 -15.20 -15.58 19.73
C PRO A 342 -14.93 -16.38 18.45
N ALA A 343 -15.70 -17.45 18.23
CA ALA A 343 -15.66 -18.20 16.98
C ALA A 343 -16.41 -17.43 15.87
N GLY A 344 -15.83 -17.36 14.69
CA GLY A 344 -16.40 -16.61 13.57
C GLY A 344 -15.41 -16.38 12.43
N GLU A 345 -15.91 -15.80 11.35
CA GLU A 345 -15.12 -15.41 10.17
C GLU A 345 -15.39 -13.95 9.86
N VAL A 346 -14.34 -13.20 9.53
CA VAL A 346 -14.44 -11.79 9.17
C VAL A 346 -13.49 -11.46 8.03
N TYR A 347 -13.95 -10.61 7.12
CA TYR A 347 -13.10 -9.91 6.17
C TYR A 347 -13.22 -8.42 6.41
N PHE A 348 -12.09 -7.74 6.58
CA PHE A 348 -12.03 -6.29 6.62
C PHE A 348 -10.89 -5.80 5.75
N GLU A 349 -11.15 -4.73 5.01
CA GLU A 349 -10.17 -4.04 4.18
C GLU A 349 -10.14 -2.56 4.54
N ALA A 350 -8.93 -2.03 4.70
CA ALA A 350 -8.67 -0.63 4.97
C ALA A 350 -7.93 -0.02 3.78
N GLU A 351 -8.15 1.27 3.55
CA GLU A 351 -7.41 2.03 2.55
C GLU A 351 -6.01 2.33 3.09
N ASN A 352 -5.03 1.48 2.74
CA ASN A 352 -3.62 1.74 3.02
C ASN A 352 -3.04 2.68 1.93
N PRO A 353 -1.85 3.27 2.11
CA PRO A 353 -1.25 4.16 1.10
C PRO A 353 -0.98 3.48 -0.25
N LYS A 354 -0.80 2.15 -0.26
CA LYS A 354 -0.62 1.37 -1.48
C LYS A 354 -1.96 0.92 -2.11
N GLY A 355 -3.05 0.99 -1.36
CA GLY A 355 -4.39 0.52 -1.73
C GLY A 355 -5.06 -0.31 -0.64
N ALA A 356 -6.05 -1.11 -1.01
CA ALA A 356 -6.93 -1.81 -0.07
C ALA A 356 -6.24 -3.03 0.57
N LEU A 357 -5.68 -2.84 1.77
CA LEU A 357 -5.09 -3.92 2.56
C LEU A 357 -6.19 -4.65 3.32
N GLY A 358 -6.37 -5.94 3.00
CA GLY A 358 -7.43 -6.78 3.56
C GLY A 358 -6.89 -7.88 4.48
N PHE A 359 -7.62 -8.15 5.56
CA PHE A 359 -7.39 -9.28 6.46
C PHE A 359 -8.65 -10.15 6.51
N TYR A 360 -8.49 -11.41 6.13
CA TYR A 360 -9.49 -12.45 6.33
C TYR A 360 -9.08 -13.33 7.50
N VAL A 361 -9.84 -13.30 8.59
CA VAL A 361 -9.54 -13.99 9.84
C VAL A 361 -10.65 -15.00 10.15
N VAL A 362 -10.25 -16.24 10.41
CA VAL A 362 -11.12 -17.32 10.88
C VAL A 362 -10.69 -17.70 12.29
N SER A 363 -11.63 -17.62 13.23
CA SER A 363 -11.44 -17.99 14.63
C SER A 363 -12.33 -19.18 14.97
N LYS A 364 -11.76 -20.19 15.65
CA LYS A 364 -12.53 -21.30 16.27
C LYS A 364 -12.88 -21.03 17.74
N GLY A 365 -12.62 -19.82 18.22
CA GLY A 365 -12.59 -19.49 19.63
C GLY A 365 -11.19 -19.67 20.21
N GLY A 366 -10.76 -18.75 21.07
CA GLY A 366 -9.47 -18.80 21.75
C GLY A 366 -8.54 -17.63 21.42
N GLY A 367 -7.28 -17.74 21.84
CA GLY A 367 -6.25 -16.71 21.68
C GLY A 367 -5.44 -16.74 20.38
N VAL A 368 -5.65 -17.76 19.54
CA VAL A 368 -4.88 -18.03 18.32
C VAL A 368 -5.84 -18.08 17.13
N PRO A 369 -5.56 -17.39 16.00
CA PRO A 369 -6.36 -17.49 14.79
C PRO A 369 -6.24 -18.89 14.17
N TYR A 370 -7.34 -19.45 13.72
CA TYR A 370 -7.33 -20.73 13.00
C TYR A 370 -6.77 -20.57 11.58
N ARG A 371 -7.13 -19.47 10.92
CA ARG A 371 -6.58 -19.08 9.62
C ARG A 371 -6.55 -17.57 9.53
N LEU A 372 -5.45 -17.03 9.02
CA LEU A 372 -5.31 -15.62 8.69
C LEU A 372 -4.79 -15.53 7.25
N LYS A 373 -5.58 -14.90 6.37
CA LYS A 373 -5.22 -14.65 4.98
C LYS A 373 -5.12 -13.14 4.76
N ILE A 374 -4.04 -12.70 4.12
CA ILE A 374 -3.79 -11.29 3.85
C ILE A 374 -4.02 -11.03 2.36
N ARG A 375 -4.76 -9.97 2.04
CA ARG A 375 -4.96 -9.44 0.69
C ARG A 375 -4.13 -8.17 0.58
N ALA A 376 -3.06 -8.19 -0.23
CA ALA A 376 -2.15 -7.05 -0.37
C ALA A 376 -2.48 -6.28 -1.63
N PRO A 377 -2.62 -4.94 -1.57
CA PRO A 377 -2.58 -4.08 -2.74
C PRO A 377 -1.35 -4.33 -3.60
N SER A 378 -0.15 -4.45 -3.02
CA SER A 378 1.10 -4.57 -3.79
C SER A 378 1.12 -5.82 -4.69
N PHE A 379 0.56 -6.94 -4.22
CA PHE A 379 0.45 -8.17 -5.02
C PHE A 379 -0.51 -8.01 -6.20
N CYS A 380 -1.68 -7.40 -5.98
CA CYS A 380 -2.63 -7.10 -7.06
C CYS A 380 -2.01 -6.14 -8.08
N ASN A 381 -1.29 -5.11 -7.61
CA ASN A 381 -0.64 -4.13 -8.46
C ASN A 381 0.47 -4.74 -9.34
N LEU A 382 1.20 -5.74 -8.85
CA LEU A 382 2.24 -6.44 -9.63
C LEU A 382 1.66 -7.43 -10.63
N SER A 383 0.44 -7.92 -10.43
CA SER A 383 -0.17 -8.93 -11.32
C SER A 383 -0.37 -8.46 -12.75
N ILE A 384 -0.50 -7.14 -12.97
CA ILE A 384 -0.69 -6.58 -14.32
C ILE A 384 0.62 -6.49 -15.12
N LEU A 385 1.79 -6.65 -14.49
CA LEU A 385 3.08 -6.40 -15.15
C LEU A 385 3.27 -7.23 -16.42
N GLU A 386 2.73 -8.44 -16.46
CA GLU A 386 2.79 -9.32 -17.64
C GLU A 386 2.10 -8.70 -18.86
N ASN A 387 1.03 -7.92 -18.66
CA ASN A 387 0.26 -7.28 -19.72
C ASN A 387 0.66 -5.83 -19.95
N MET A 388 1.12 -5.14 -18.90
CA MET A 388 1.49 -3.72 -18.95
C MET A 388 2.86 -3.49 -19.59
N VAL A 389 3.82 -4.38 -19.35
CA VAL A 389 5.23 -4.17 -19.77
C VAL A 389 5.48 -4.45 -21.27
N PRO A 390 4.85 -5.44 -21.93
CA PRO A 390 5.05 -5.67 -23.35
C PRO A 390 4.72 -4.46 -24.23
N GLY A 391 5.57 -4.19 -25.21
CA GLY A 391 5.45 -3.04 -26.12
C GLY A 391 6.23 -1.79 -25.67
N HIS A 392 6.72 -1.76 -24.44
CA HIS A 392 7.59 -0.69 -23.94
C HIS A 392 9.08 -1.00 -24.13
N MET A 393 9.92 0.03 -23.99
CA MET A 393 11.37 -0.12 -24.04
C MET A 393 11.91 -0.63 -22.69
N LEU A 394 13.07 -1.28 -22.71
CA LEU A 394 13.76 -1.73 -21.49
C LEU A 394 13.96 -0.58 -20.48
N SER A 395 14.18 0.65 -20.95
CA SER A 395 14.36 1.80 -20.07
C SER A 395 13.10 2.21 -19.32
N ASP A 396 11.92 1.86 -19.81
CA ASP A 396 10.63 2.34 -19.27
C ASP A 396 10.19 1.48 -18.09
N ILE A 397 10.72 0.25 -17.97
CA ILE A 397 10.45 -0.66 -16.85
C ILE A 397 10.72 0.03 -15.51
N THR A 398 11.79 0.83 -15.40
CA THR A 398 12.17 1.46 -14.14
C THR A 398 11.09 2.43 -13.66
N VAL A 399 10.52 3.18 -14.60
CA VAL A 399 9.43 4.12 -14.34
C VAL A 399 8.14 3.36 -14.05
N ILE A 400 7.81 2.33 -14.83
CA ILE A 400 6.61 1.50 -14.61
C ILE A 400 6.62 0.91 -13.19
N LEU A 401 7.73 0.28 -12.80
CA LEU A 401 7.92 -0.32 -11.48
C LEU A 401 7.83 0.73 -10.35
N GLY A 402 8.53 1.86 -10.49
CA GLY A 402 8.48 2.94 -9.50
C GLY A 402 7.09 3.56 -9.39
N SER A 403 6.32 3.63 -10.48
CA SER A 403 4.96 4.19 -10.49
C SER A 403 3.93 3.33 -9.74
N LEU A 404 4.15 2.02 -9.65
CA LEU A 404 3.25 1.10 -8.94
C LEU A 404 3.47 1.13 -7.43
N ASP A 405 4.67 1.54 -7.00
CA ASP A 405 5.04 1.74 -5.60
C ASP A 405 4.79 0.49 -4.74
N PHE A 406 5.27 -0.66 -5.22
CA PHE A 406 5.10 -1.95 -4.55
C PHE A 406 6.14 -2.17 -3.45
N VAL A 407 5.77 -2.97 -2.45
CA VAL A 407 6.69 -3.44 -1.41
C VAL A 407 6.69 -4.97 -1.40
N MET A 408 7.88 -5.56 -1.56
CA MET A 408 7.98 -7.03 -1.64
C MET A 408 7.63 -7.76 -0.36
N GLY A 409 7.81 -7.12 0.81
CA GLY A 409 7.39 -7.69 2.09
C GLY A 409 5.89 -7.93 2.17
N GLU A 410 5.11 -7.16 1.42
CA GLU A 410 3.67 -7.30 1.34
C GLU A 410 3.23 -8.18 0.16
N CYS A 411 4.08 -8.36 -0.86
CA CYS A 411 3.76 -9.24 -1.98
C CYS A 411 3.93 -10.71 -1.58
N ASP A 412 5.10 -11.01 -1.01
CA ASP A 412 5.55 -12.36 -0.66
C ASP A 412 5.25 -12.67 0.82
N ARG A 413 4.10 -13.30 1.11
CA ARG A 413 3.63 -13.54 2.49
C ARG A 413 3.30 -14.99 2.75
#